data_AF-X1K7N1-F1
#
_entry.id   AF-X1K7N1-F1
#
_cell.length_a   1.000
_cell.length_b   1.000
_cell.length_c   1.000
_cell.angle_alpha   90.00
_cell.angle_beta   90.00
_cell.angle_gamma   90.00
#
_symmetry.space_group_name_H-M   'P 1'
#
loop_
_entity.id
_entity.type
_entity.pdbx_description
1 polymer ?
#
loop_
_entity_poly.entity_id
_entity_poly.type
_entity_poly.pdbx_seq_one_letter_code
_entity_poly.pdbx_strand_id
1 'polypeptide(L)'
;QSNKLAAVRLHIHGQAGEYLAPIDRHRIPNPAWFEDYSVDYVNGSFHYSTYIKGETAIDLPLGNVYIEVSKGFEMKPVRKVVSVKPSTEEIVIKIDRVLPWRERGWVSADTHVHFLSPSSALLEGAGEGVNIVNLLASQWGELMTNVGDFDGKTTYGSREAGGDSEYLVRVGTENRQHVMGHISLLGYRGNIIAPMTTGGPDESALGDPVGILLTEWARQCKKQGGLVILPHFPSPRLENAASIVSGD
;
A
#
# COMPACT_ATOMS: atom_id res chain seq x y z
N GLN A 1 -18.30 -5.18 -22.23
CA GLN A 1 -16.84 -5.11 -22.00
C GLN A 1 -16.43 -3.66 -22.10
N SER A 2 -15.73 -3.15 -21.10
CA SER A 2 -15.21 -1.77 -21.08
C SER A 2 -13.79 -1.78 -21.66
N ASN A 3 -13.48 -0.88 -22.60
CA ASN A 3 -12.12 -0.66 -23.13
C ASN A 3 -11.29 0.27 -22.21
N LYS A 4 -11.66 0.41 -20.93
CA LYS A 4 -10.92 1.25 -19.98
C LYS A 4 -9.61 0.57 -19.59
N LEU A 5 -8.50 1.31 -19.68
CA LEU A 5 -7.22 0.91 -19.10
C LEU A 5 -7.37 0.68 -17.59
N ALA A 6 -6.67 -0.33 -17.06
CA ALA A 6 -6.77 -0.70 -15.66
C ALA A 6 -5.39 -0.74 -15.02
N ALA A 7 -5.26 -0.15 -13.83
CA ALA A 7 -4.06 -0.35 -13.04
C ALA A 7 -3.90 -1.82 -12.65
N VAL A 8 -2.68 -2.36 -12.80
CA VAL A 8 -2.32 -3.77 -12.58
C VAL A 8 -0.90 -3.88 -12.05
N ARG A 9 -0.59 -5.02 -11.43
CA ARG A 9 0.78 -5.48 -11.25
C ARG A 9 1.23 -6.26 -12.48
N LEU A 10 2.39 -5.89 -13.02
CA LEU A 10 2.96 -6.42 -14.24
C LEU A 10 4.33 -7.05 -13.96
N HIS A 11 4.53 -8.28 -14.40
CA HIS A 11 5.83 -8.91 -14.52
C HIS A 11 6.07 -9.32 -15.97
N ILE A 12 7.25 -9.02 -16.49
CA ILE A 12 7.67 -9.47 -17.82
C ILE A 12 9.10 -10.00 -17.72
N HIS A 13 9.35 -11.13 -18.36
CA HIS A 13 10.69 -11.66 -18.52
C HIS A 13 10.94 -12.23 -19.92
N GLY A 14 12.20 -12.25 -20.34
CA GLY A 14 12.61 -12.87 -21.60
C GLY A 14 12.84 -14.38 -21.47
N GLN A 15 13.32 -14.99 -22.55
CA GLN A 15 13.57 -16.44 -22.60
C GLN A 15 14.67 -16.91 -21.65
N ALA A 16 15.61 -16.04 -21.28
CA ALA A 16 16.66 -16.36 -20.32
C ALA A 16 16.22 -16.10 -18.86
N GLY A 17 14.97 -15.68 -18.63
CA GLY A 17 14.43 -15.37 -17.32
C GLY A 17 14.83 -13.98 -16.81
N GLU A 18 15.45 -13.15 -17.65
CA GLU A 18 15.81 -11.78 -17.35
C GLU A 18 14.57 -10.90 -17.22
N TYR A 19 14.49 -10.12 -16.14
CA TYR A 19 13.41 -9.17 -15.94
C TYR A 19 13.46 -8.05 -17.00
N LEU A 20 12.33 -7.78 -17.63
CA LEU A 20 12.16 -6.74 -18.64
C LEU A 20 11.32 -5.62 -18.04
N ALA A 21 11.98 -4.68 -17.38
CA ALA A 21 11.34 -3.54 -16.75
C ALA A 21 10.88 -2.50 -17.80
N PRO A 22 9.79 -1.76 -17.54
CA PRO A 22 9.51 -0.55 -18.29
C PRO A 22 10.66 0.44 -18.34
N ILE A 23 10.69 1.24 -19.41
CA ILE A 23 11.78 2.19 -19.68
C ILE A 23 11.97 3.24 -18.58
N ASP A 24 10.92 3.47 -17.79
CA ASP A 24 10.86 4.43 -16.69
C ASP A 24 10.87 3.73 -15.30
N ARG A 25 11.35 2.49 -15.22
CA ARG A 25 11.42 1.68 -13.99
C ARG A 25 12.81 1.10 -13.73
N HIS A 26 13.04 0.64 -12.50
CA HIS A 26 14.30 0.05 -12.12
C HIS A 26 14.45 -1.34 -12.74
N ARG A 27 15.59 -1.58 -13.41
CA ARG A 27 15.93 -2.92 -13.92
C ARG A 27 16.33 -3.89 -12.80
N ILE A 28 16.75 -3.35 -11.66
CA ILE A 28 17.20 -4.09 -10.47
C ILE A 28 16.60 -3.39 -9.25
N PRO A 29 15.33 -3.64 -8.92
CA PRO A 29 14.68 -3.04 -7.74
C PRO A 29 15.43 -3.44 -6.45
N ASN A 30 15.51 -2.52 -5.48
CA ASN A 30 16.16 -2.79 -4.20
C ASN A 30 15.12 -3.12 -3.12
N PRO A 31 15.03 -4.39 -2.65
CA PRO A 31 14.06 -4.76 -1.62
C PRO A 31 14.50 -4.39 -0.20
N ALA A 32 15.68 -3.79 -0.03
CA ALA A 32 16.15 -3.36 1.28
C ALA A 32 15.25 -2.26 1.85
N TRP A 33 15.15 -2.26 3.19
CA TRP A 33 14.22 -1.40 3.91
C TRP A 33 14.49 0.08 3.62
N PHE A 34 13.52 0.77 3.02
CA PHE A 34 13.57 2.20 2.71
C PHE A 34 14.68 2.61 1.73
N GLU A 35 15.14 1.69 0.88
CA GLU A 35 16.20 1.93 -0.12
C GLU A 35 15.67 2.05 -1.57
N ASP A 36 14.35 1.95 -1.77
CA ASP A 36 13.69 2.15 -3.06
C ASP A 36 12.31 2.82 -2.85
N TYR A 37 11.96 3.76 -3.71
CA TYR A 37 10.70 4.55 -3.67
C TYR A 37 9.91 4.47 -4.98
N SER A 38 10.36 3.63 -5.91
CA SER A 38 9.61 3.31 -7.12
C SER A 38 8.30 2.58 -6.80
N VAL A 39 7.54 2.22 -7.83
CA VAL A 39 6.35 1.36 -7.73
C VAL A 39 6.68 -0.06 -8.18
N ASP A 40 7.90 -0.49 -7.86
CA ASP A 40 8.39 -1.84 -8.11
C ASP A 40 8.14 -2.72 -6.88
N TYR A 41 7.84 -3.99 -7.13
CA TYR A 41 7.56 -4.98 -6.10
C TYR A 41 8.45 -6.19 -6.30
N VAL A 42 9.14 -6.60 -5.24
CA VAL A 42 9.98 -7.79 -5.23
C VAL A 42 9.32 -8.85 -4.37
N ASN A 43 8.80 -9.90 -5.01
CA ASN A 43 8.29 -11.06 -4.29
C ASN A 43 9.43 -12.04 -4.01
N GLY A 44 9.75 -12.22 -2.73
CA GLY A 44 10.88 -13.05 -2.30
C GLY A 44 12.20 -12.44 -2.77
N SER A 45 13.07 -13.25 -3.39
CA SER A 45 14.39 -12.78 -3.81
C SER A 45 14.53 -12.49 -5.32
N PHE A 46 13.59 -12.91 -6.17
CA PHE A 46 13.85 -12.95 -7.62
C PHE A 46 12.64 -12.64 -8.51
N HIS A 47 11.43 -12.47 -7.98
CA HIS A 47 10.26 -12.20 -8.83
C HIS A 47 9.91 -10.71 -8.79
N TYR A 48 10.45 -9.98 -9.78
CA TYR A 48 10.30 -8.54 -9.90
C TYR A 48 9.04 -8.18 -10.65
N SER A 49 8.23 -7.29 -10.10
CA SER A 49 7.04 -6.76 -10.75
C SER A 49 7.03 -5.25 -10.63
N THR A 50 6.18 -4.59 -11.40
CA THR A 50 5.95 -3.16 -11.29
C THR A 50 4.47 -2.85 -11.43
N TYR A 51 4.00 -1.80 -10.77
CA TYR A 51 2.63 -1.33 -10.93
C TYR A 51 2.56 -0.29 -12.05
N ILE A 52 1.59 -0.48 -12.94
CA ILE A 52 1.34 0.42 -14.08
C ILE A 52 -0.09 0.92 -14.06
N LYS A 53 -0.32 2.09 -14.68
CA LYS A 53 -1.67 2.69 -14.83
C LYS A 53 -2.47 2.11 -16.01
N GLY A 54 -2.12 0.90 -16.43
CA GLY A 54 -2.76 0.15 -17.53
C GLY A 54 -2.05 0.21 -18.87
N GLU A 55 -1.11 1.14 -19.05
CA GLU A 55 -0.24 1.23 -20.22
C GLU A 55 1.20 1.53 -19.77
N THR A 56 2.18 1.01 -20.50
CA THR A 56 3.60 1.25 -20.27
C THR A 56 4.41 0.94 -21.53
N ALA A 57 5.66 1.42 -21.61
CA ALA A 57 6.58 1.18 -22.71
C ALA A 57 7.78 0.36 -22.23
N ILE A 58 8.16 -0.66 -23.00
CA ILE A 58 9.21 -1.62 -22.64
C ILE A 58 10.02 -1.97 -23.89
N ASP A 59 11.35 -1.97 -23.76
CA ASP A 59 12.24 -2.52 -24.77
C ASP A 59 12.23 -4.05 -24.70
N LEU A 60 11.58 -4.69 -25.67
CA LEU A 60 11.45 -6.15 -25.71
C LEU A 60 12.44 -6.79 -26.71
N PRO A 61 13.06 -7.93 -26.36
CA PRO A 61 13.87 -8.68 -27.30
C PRO A 61 12.97 -9.35 -28.36
N LEU A 62 13.52 -9.54 -29.56
CA LEU A 62 12.86 -10.39 -30.57
C LEU A 62 12.77 -11.84 -30.04
N GLY A 63 11.66 -12.52 -30.33
CA GLY A 63 11.39 -13.87 -29.84
C GLY A 63 10.33 -13.89 -28.75
N ASN A 64 10.32 -14.93 -27.91
CA ASN A 64 9.25 -15.10 -26.92
C ASN A 64 9.54 -14.29 -25.66
N VAL A 65 8.55 -13.52 -25.23
CA VAL A 65 8.49 -12.89 -23.91
C VAL A 65 7.33 -13.48 -23.11
N TYR A 66 7.51 -13.53 -21.80
CA TYR A 66 6.56 -14.08 -20.85
C TYR A 66 6.00 -12.94 -20.03
N ILE A 67 4.67 -12.85 -19.98
CA ILE A 67 3.95 -11.74 -19.37
C ILE A 67 3.02 -12.31 -18.30
N GLU A 68 3.13 -11.78 -17.08
CA GLU A 68 2.18 -12.01 -16.00
C GLU A 68 1.50 -10.70 -15.62
N VAL A 69 0.17 -10.73 -15.53
CA VAL A 69 -0.66 -9.59 -15.10
C VAL A 69 -1.60 -10.04 -14.00
N SER A 70 -1.62 -9.32 -12.88
CA SER A 70 -2.55 -9.55 -11.77
C SER A 70 -3.24 -8.26 -11.32
N LYS A 71 -4.48 -8.40 -10.84
CA LYS A 71 -5.27 -7.30 -10.25
C LYS A 71 -6.23 -7.79 -9.17
N GLY A 72 -5.71 -7.95 -7.96
CA GLY A 72 -6.48 -8.45 -6.82
C GLY A 72 -7.18 -9.77 -7.08
N PHE A 73 -8.18 -10.10 -6.26
CA PHE A 73 -8.92 -11.36 -6.36
C PHE A 73 -10.10 -11.31 -7.33
N GLU A 74 -10.61 -10.12 -7.66
CA GLU A 74 -11.78 -10.00 -8.54
C GLU A 74 -11.45 -10.23 -10.02
N MET A 75 -10.20 -10.02 -10.43
CA MET A 75 -9.75 -10.29 -11.80
C MET A 75 -9.00 -11.62 -11.90
N LYS A 76 -9.25 -12.35 -12.98
CA LYS A 76 -8.48 -13.54 -13.30
C LYS A 76 -7.03 -13.13 -13.65
N PRO A 77 -6.02 -13.69 -12.98
CA PRO A 77 -4.63 -13.45 -13.37
C PRO A 77 -4.36 -13.99 -14.78
N VAL A 78 -3.53 -13.28 -15.53
CA VAL A 78 -3.17 -13.64 -16.90
C VAL A 78 -1.69 -14.00 -16.94
N ARG A 79 -1.39 -15.15 -17.54
CA ARG A 79 -0.04 -15.55 -17.93
C ARG A 79 -0.03 -15.83 -19.41
N LYS A 80 0.84 -15.15 -20.16
CA LYS A 80 0.85 -15.22 -21.62
C LYS A 80 2.27 -15.23 -22.16
N VAL A 81 2.49 -16.04 -23.19
CA VAL A 81 3.70 -15.99 -24.01
C VAL A 81 3.37 -15.22 -25.28
N VAL A 82 4.19 -14.22 -25.62
CA VAL A 82 4.05 -13.41 -26.84
C VAL A 82 5.32 -13.51 -27.66
N SER A 83 5.18 -13.81 -28.95
CA SER A 83 6.30 -13.78 -29.89
C SER A 83 6.46 -12.38 -30.48
N VAL A 84 7.48 -11.66 -30.01
CA VAL A 84 7.85 -10.31 -30.43
C VAL A 84 8.61 -10.38 -31.75
N LYS A 85 8.15 -9.59 -32.72
CA LYS A 85 8.71 -9.46 -34.07
C LYS A 85 9.17 -8.01 -34.29
N PRO A 86 9.99 -7.72 -35.31
CA PRO A 86 10.36 -6.34 -35.64
C PRO A 86 9.16 -5.41 -35.90
N SER A 87 8.01 -5.97 -36.28
CA SER A 87 6.76 -5.23 -36.51
C SER A 87 5.84 -5.16 -35.28
N THR A 88 6.27 -5.66 -34.12
CA THR A 88 5.46 -5.61 -32.89
C THR A 88 5.60 -4.23 -32.27
N GLU A 89 4.55 -3.42 -32.38
CA GLU A 89 4.48 -2.09 -31.78
C GLU A 89 3.63 -2.07 -30.50
N GLU A 90 2.62 -2.94 -30.41
CA GLU A 90 1.68 -2.97 -29.29
C GLU A 90 1.36 -4.41 -28.86
N ILE A 91 1.26 -4.64 -27.55
CA ILE A 91 0.78 -5.89 -26.96
C ILE A 91 -0.39 -5.58 -26.03
N VAL A 92 -1.60 -5.93 -26.45
CA VAL A 92 -2.81 -5.75 -25.63
C VAL A 92 -3.11 -7.01 -24.81
N ILE A 93 -3.18 -6.84 -23.49
CA ILE A 93 -3.59 -7.89 -22.54
C ILE A 93 -4.96 -7.56 -21.98
N LYS A 94 -5.94 -8.43 -22.24
CA LYS A 94 -7.28 -8.33 -21.66
C LYS A 94 -7.31 -9.07 -20.33
N ILE A 95 -7.89 -8.44 -19.32
CA ILE A 95 -8.15 -9.04 -18.01
C ILE A 95 -9.66 -9.21 -17.82
N ASP A 96 -10.06 -10.35 -17.25
CA ASP A 96 -11.47 -10.70 -17.07
C ASP A 96 -11.85 -10.63 -15.59
N ARG A 97 -12.96 -9.96 -15.29
CA ARG A 97 -13.60 -10.00 -13.97
C ARG A 97 -14.26 -11.37 -13.77
N VAL A 98 -13.90 -12.06 -12.69
CA VAL A 98 -14.42 -13.39 -12.36
C VAL A 98 -15.16 -13.46 -11.04
N LEU A 99 -14.98 -12.49 -10.15
CA LEU A 99 -15.75 -12.35 -8.91
C LEU A 99 -16.40 -10.96 -8.85
N PRO A 100 -17.72 -10.86 -8.62
CA PRO A 100 -18.43 -9.59 -8.54
C PRO A 100 -18.61 -9.15 -7.07
N TRP A 101 -17.53 -9.05 -6.29
CA TRP A 101 -17.63 -8.75 -4.87
C TRP A 101 -18.11 -7.33 -4.61
N ARG A 102 -17.60 -6.35 -5.37
CA ARG A 102 -18.09 -4.95 -5.32
C ARG A 102 -19.58 -4.83 -5.58
N GLU A 103 -20.07 -5.53 -6.60
CA GLU A 103 -21.49 -5.53 -6.98
C GLU A 103 -22.38 -6.16 -5.90
N ARG A 104 -21.80 -6.99 -5.02
CA ARG A 104 -22.46 -7.59 -3.85
C ARG A 104 -22.27 -6.77 -2.57
N GLY A 105 -21.69 -5.58 -2.67
CA GLY A 105 -21.52 -4.65 -1.54
C GLY A 105 -20.25 -4.86 -0.70
N TRP A 106 -19.33 -5.74 -1.09
CA TRP A 106 -18.05 -5.92 -0.39
C TRP A 106 -17.03 -4.89 -0.84
N VAL A 107 -16.27 -4.32 0.09
CA VAL A 107 -15.18 -3.35 -0.19
C VAL A 107 -13.88 -3.94 0.38
N SER A 108 -12.82 -4.01 -0.42
CA SER A 108 -11.49 -4.38 0.07
C SER A 108 -10.81 -3.17 0.72
N ALA A 109 -10.20 -3.38 1.88
CA ALA A 109 -9.46 -2.35 2.57
C ALA A 109 -8.18 -2.91 3.19
N ASP A 110 -7.09 -2.15 3.09
CA ASP A 110 -5.86 -2.38 3.82
C ASP A 110 -5.77 -1.32 4.93
N THR A 111 -5.67 -1.80 6.16
CA THR A 111 -5.65 -0.95 7.37
C THR A 111 -4.25 -0.55 7.81
N HIS A 112 -3.19 -1.06 7.17
CA HIS A 112 -1.82 -0.91 7.67
C HIS A 112 -0.77 -0.91 6.56
N VAL A 113 -0.55 0.26 5.94
CA VAL A 113 0.47 0.45 4.89
C VAL A 113 1.47 1.54 5.31
N HIS A 114 2.73 1.40 4.90
CA HIS A 114 3.84 2.31 5.22
C HIS A 114 4.72 2.62 4.01
N PHE A 115 5.55 3.66 4.14
CA PHE A 115 6.68 4.00 3.26
C PHE A 115 6.35 4.47 1.84
N LEU A 116 5.11 4.33 1.39
CA LEU A 116 4.67 4.81 0.08
C LEU A 116 4.35 6.31 0.10
N SER A 117 4.51 6.99 -1.04
CA SER A 117 3.82 8.26 -1.26
C SER A 117 2.30 8.01 -1.41
N PRO A 118 1.42 8.99 -1.10
CA PRO A 118 -0.02 8.82 -1.33
C PRO A 118 -0.38 8.46 -2.79
N SER A 119 0.36 8.99 -3.77
CA SER A 119 0.17 8.67 -5.18
C SER A 119 0.63 7.25 -5.54
N SER A 120 1.72 6.77 -4.96
CA SER A 120 2.19 5.38 -5.15
C SER A 120 1.20 4.41 -4.50
N ALA A 121 0.81 4.66 -3.25
CA ALA A 121 -0.20 3.86 -2.55
C ALA A 121 -1.52 3.76 -3.32
N LEU A 122 -1.95 4.83 -4.00
CA LEU A 122 -3.16 4.82 -4.82
C LEU A 122 -2.99 3.93 -6.06
N LEU A 123 -1.82 3.98 -6.70
CA LEU A 123 -1.51 3.14 -7.85
C LEU A 123 -1.42 1.66 -7.46
N GLU A 124 -0.72 1.35 -6.38
CA GLU A 124 -0.56 -0.01 -5.88
C GLU A 124 -1.88 -0.58 -5.39
N GLY A 125 -2.66 0.17 -4.61
CA GLY A 125 -3.99 -0.23 -4.18
C GLY A 125 -4.91 -0.50 -5.36
N ALA A 126 -4.88 0.37 -6.39
CA ALA A 126 -5.59 0.10 -7.64
C ALA A 126 -5.07 -1.16 -8.34
N GLY A 127 -3.75 -1.33 -8.43
CA GLY A 127 -3.08 -2.48 -9.02
C GLY A 127 -3.40 -3.81 -8.33
N GLU A 128 -3.56 -3.81 -7.01
CA GLU A 128 -3.89 -4.98 -6.18
C GLU A 128 -5.40 -5.14 -5.93
N GLY A 129 -6.24 -4.26 -6.48
CA GLY A 129 -7.68 -4.32 -6.27
C GLY A 129 -8.11 -4.07 -4.81
N VAL A 130 -7.34 -3.26 -4.08
CA VAL A 130 -7.62 -2.79 -2.72
C VAL A 130 -8.28 -1.41 -2.81
N ASN A 131 -9.59 -1.31 -2.53
CA ASN A 131 -10.35 -0.08 -2.71
C ASN A 131 -9.97 1.02 -1.72
N ILE A 132 -9.63 0.68 -0.49
CA ILE A 132 -9.29 1.65 0.55
C ILE A 132 -7.94 1.30 1.15
N VAL A 133 -6.96 2.18 1.00
CA VAL A 133 -5.64 2.03 1.61
C VAL A 133 -5.49 3.05 2.72
N ASN A 134 -5.14 2.58 3.91
CA ASN A 134 -4.76 3.44 5.03
C ASN A 134 -3.23 3.50 5.11
N LEU A 135 -2.67 4.59 4.57
CA LEU A 135 -1.24 4.88 4.64
C LEU A 135 -0.94 5.52 5.99
N LEU A 136 -0.07 4.91 6.78
CA LEU A 136 0.13 5.29 8.17
C LEU A 136 1.44 6.09 8.30
N ALA A 137 1.34 7.34 8.75
CA ALA A 137 2.50 8.06 9.25
C ALA A 137 2.95 7.43 10.58
N SER A 138 4.27 7.29 10.76
CA SER A 138 4.84 6.65 11.94
C SER A 138 6.29 7.08 12.16
N GLN A 139 6.84 6.68 13.30
CA GLN A 139 8.19 6.99 13.75
C GLN A 139 8.96 5.69 14.08
N TRP A 140 10.24 5.65 13.75
CA TRP A 140 11.22 4.62 14.13
C TRP A 140 12.50 5.32 14.61
N GLY A 141 12.68 5.46 15.92
CA GLY A 141 13.78 6.27 16.42
C GLY A 141 13.56 7.75 16.08
N GLU A 142 14.52 8.36 15.38
CA GLU A 142 14.41 9.72 14.84
C GLU A 142 13.77 9.76 13.44
N LEU A 143 13.66 8.62 12.76
CA LEU A 143 13.06 8.56 11.43
C LEU A 143 11.55 8.75 11.56
N MET A 144 11.00 9.73 10.87
CA MET A 144 9.56 9.92 10.70
C MET A 144 9.17 9.75 9.25
N THR A 145 8.08 9.01 9.00
CA THR A 145 7.58 8.71 7.65
C THR A 145 6.19 9.29 7.46
N ASN A 146 5.89 9.77 6.25
CA ASN A 146 4.60 10.31 5.83
C ASN A 146 3.98 11.42 6.70
N VAL A 147 4.74 12.00 7.65
CA VAL A 147 4.25 13.10 8.51
C VAL A 147 3.84 14.32 7.68
N GLY A 148 4.58 14.60 6.59
CA GLY A 148 4.25 15.68 5.66
C GLY A 148 3.01 15.41 4.80
N ASP A 149 2.58 14.16 4.68
CA ASP A 149 1.37 13.77 3.94
C ASP A 149 0.11 13.79 4.82
N PHE A 150 0.27 13.76 6.16
CA PHE A 150 -0.86 13.81 7.08
C PHE A 150 -1.44 15.22 7.17
N ASP A 151 -2.74 15.35 6.86
CA ASP A 151 -3.42 16.65 6.90
C ASP A 151 -4.81 16.63 7.58
N GLY A 152 -5.24 15.47 8.10
CA GLY A 152 -6.53 15.37 8.77
C GLY A 152 -7.77 15.60 7.89
N LYS A 153 -7.64 15.72 6.56
CA LYS A 153 -8.76 16.00 5.65
C LYS A 153 -8.76 15.27 4.30
N THR A 154 -7.61 15.16 3.61
CA THR A 154 -7.56 14.73 2.22
C THR A 154 -7.72 13.22 2.10
N THR A 155 -8.67 12.79 1.26
CA THR A 155 -8.75 11.40 0.82
C THR A 155 -8.35 11.37 -0.65
N TYR A 156 -7.15 10.87 -0.95
CA TYR A 156 -6.65 10.79 -2.33
C TYR A 156 -7.50 9.82 -3.14
N GLY A 157 -7.71 10.12 -4.42
CA GLY A 157 -8.60 9.36 -5.30
C GLY A 157 -10.09 9.66 -5.14
N SER A 158 -10.50 10.40 -4.10
CA SER A 158 -11.86 10.93 -3.98
C SER A 158 -12.16 11.98 -5.04
N ARG A 159 -13.45 12.24 -5.31
CA ARG A 159 -13.86 13.32 -6.25
C ARG A 159 -13.38 14.68 -5.79
N GLU A 160 -13.40 14.93 -4.49
CA GLU A 160 -12.93 16.17 -3.86
C GLU A 160 -11.42 16.39 -4.09
N ALA A 161 -10.65 15.30 -4.22
CA ALA A 161 -9.23 15.31 -4.55
C ALA A 161 -8.95 15.07 -6.05
N GLY A 162 -9.97 15.18 -6.92
CA GLY A 162 -9.83 15.06 -8.38
C GLY A 162 -9.80 13.64 -8.95
N GLY A 163 -10.13 12.62 -8.15
CA GLY A 163 -10.24 11.23 -8.60
C GLY A 163 -11.67 10.76 -8.91
N ASP A 164 -11.85 9.47 -9.20
CA ASP A 164 -13.14 8.86 -9.55
C ASP A 164 -13.84 8.14 -8.38
N SER A 165 -13.21 8.13 -7.20
CA SER A 165 -13.65 7.46 -5.96
C SER A 165 -13.72 5.94 -6.00
N GLU A 166 -13.11 5.28 -7.00
CA GLU A 166 -13.04 3.81 -7.04
C GLU A 166 -11.96 3.25 -6.10
N TYR A 167 -10.82 3.93 -6.05
CA TYR A 167 -9.70 3.61 -5.17
C TYR A 167 -9.37 4.85 -4.35
N LEU A 168 -9.15 4.66 -3.05
CA LEU A 168 -8.99 5.73 -2.07
C LEU A 168 -7.76 5.47 -1.21
N VAL A 169 -7.00 6.53 -0.93
CA VAL A 169 -5.95 6.50 0.09
C VAL A 169 -6.25 7.56 1.12
N ARG A 170 -6.18 7.19 2.40
CA ARG A 170 -6.28 8.13 3.52
C ARG A 170 -5.06 7.99 4.41
N VAL A 171 -4.41 9.11 4.70
CA VAL A 171 -3.27 9.12 5.63
C VAL A 171 -3.79 9.14 7.06
N GLY A 172 -3.43 8.11 7.82
CA GLY A 172 -3.64 7.98 9.26
C GLY A 172 -2.29 7.91 9.99
N THR A 173 -2.27 7.35 11.19
CA THR A 173 -1.01 7.07 11.90
C THR A 173 -0.97 5.65 12.42
N GLU A 174 0.24 5.09 12.51
CA GLU A 174 0.51 3.98 13.42
C GLU A 174 1.20 4.59 14.63
N ASN A 175 0.50 4.57 15.77
CA ASN A 175 1.10 4.96 17.03
C ASN A 175 1.66 3.72 17.73
N ARG A 176 2.84 3.82 18.34
CA ARG A 176 3.62 2.64 18.74
C ARG A 176 4.29 2.77 20.10
N GLN A 177 4.29 1.68 20.84
CA GLN A 177 5.16 1.49 21.99
C GLN A 177 5.58 0.01 22.07
N HIS A 178 6.84 -0.23 22.42
CA HIS A 178 7.50 -1.53 22.30
C HIS A 178 6.80 -2.68 23.03
N VAL A 179 6.32 -2.44 24.26
CA VAL A 179 5.73 -3.46 25.14
C VAL A 179 4.20 -3.42 25.09
N MET A 180 3.62 -2.22 25.09
CA MET A 180 2.17 -2.03 25.11
C MET A 180 1.53 -2.32 23.75
N GLY A 181 2.30 -2.21 22.67
CA GLY A 181 1.89 -2.56 21.32
C GLY A 181 1.74 -1.37 20.40
N HIS A 182 1.26 -1.67 19.19
CA HIS A 182 1.01 -0.68 18.16
C HIS A 182 -0.50 -0.55 17.92
N ILE A 183 -0.91 0.61 17.40
CA ILE A 183 -2.31 0.93 17.14
C ILE A 183 -2.41 1.78 15.87
N SER A 184 -3.27 1.37 14.94
CA SER A 184 -3.55 2.14 13.72
C SER A 184 -4.74 3.05 13.96
N LEU A 185 -4.52 4.35 13.75
CA LEU A 185 -5.52 5.40 13.92
C LEU A 185 -5.92 5.89 12.54
N LEU A 186 -7.13 5.52 12.11
CA LEU A 186 -7.57 5.63 10.73
C LEU A 186 -8.63 6.71 10.55
N GLY A 187 -8.58 7.46 9.44
CA GLY A 187 -9.66 8.34 9.00
C GLY A 187 -10.02 9.52 9.91
N TYR A 188 -9.29 9.73 11.01
CA TYR A 188 -9.55 10.81 11.95
C TYR A 188 -9.27 12.18 11.31
N ARG A 189 -9.91 13.22 11.87
CA ARG A 189 -9.88 14.58 11.36
C ARG A 189 -9.15 15.54 12.30
N GLY A 190 -8.50 16.55 11.72
CA GLY A 190 -7.79 17.57 12.47
C GLY A 190 -6.31 17.28 12.61
N ASN A 191 -5.73 17.65 13.74
CA ASN A 191 -4.29 17.56 13.94
C ASN A 191 -3.85 16.13 14.22
N ILE A 192 -2.61 15.82 13.83
CA ILE A 192 -1.97 14.53 14.13
C ILE A 192 -2.01 14.24 15.64
N ILE A 193 -2.29 12.98 16.00
CA ILE A 193 -2.33 12.55 17.40
C ILE A 193 -0.90 12.25 17.84
N ALA A 194 -0.27 13.24 18.48
CA ALA A 194 1.10 13.20 18.93
C ALA A 194 1.21 12.98 20.47
N PRO A 195 2.30 12.37 20.97
CA PRO A 195 3.38 11.74 20.20
C PRO A 195 2.88 10.49 19.46
N MET A 196 3.46 10.18 18.29
CA MET A 196 3.11 8.97 17.54
C MET A 196 3.74 7.74 18.20
N THR A 197 4.99 7.82 18.62
CA THR A 197 5.64 6.72 19.34
C THR A 197 6.19 7.17 20.68
N THR A 198 6.39 6.22 21.60
CA THR A 198 7.01 6.47 22.91
C THR A 198 7.86 5.27 23.34
N GLY A 199 8.68 5.43 24.39
CA GLY A 199 9.34 4.31 25.05
C GLY A 199 10.67 3.87 24.44
N GLY A 200 11.55 4.81 24.07
CA GLY A 200 12.94 4.54 23.71
C GLY A 200 13.20 4.13 22.24
N PRO A 201 14.48 3.90 21.88
CA PRO A 201 15.00 3.92 20.50
C PRO A 201 14.42 2.87 19.54
N ASP A 202 13.84 1.79 20.05
CA ASP A 202 13.20 0.77 19.21
C ASP A 202 11.95 1.31 18.50
N GLU A 203 11.36 2.39 19.05
CA GLU A 203 10.09 2.97 18.64
C GLU A 203 10.18 4.50 18.47
N SER A 204 10.69 5.19 19.49
CA SER A 204 10.79 6.65 19.61
C SER A 204 12.25 7.10 19.77
N ALA A 205 12.51 8.37 20.04
CA ALA A 205 13.88 8.85 20.23
C ALA A 205 14.56 8.23 21.46
N LEU A 206 15.90 8.24 21.45
CA LEU A 206 16.69 7.73 22.57
C LEU A 206 16.42 8.55 23.84
N GLY A 207 15.97 7.87 24.90
CA GLY A 207 15.67 8.49 26.18
C GLY A 207 14.20 8.90 26.36
N ASP A 208 13.36 8.73 25.34
CA ASP A 208 11.94 9.04 25.46
C ASP A 208 11.23 8.12 26.46
N PRO A 209 10.44 8.69 27.41
CA PRO A 209 9.70 7.89 28.37
C PRO A 209 8.51 7.20 27.72
N VAL A 210 7.92 6.24 28.44
CA VAL A 210 6.55 5.80 28.16
C VAL A 210 5.60 6.87 28.68
N GLY A 211 5.17 7.77 27.79
CA GLY A 211 4.40 8.96 28.15
C GLY A 211 2.89 8.88 27.93
N ILE A 212 2.41 7.86 27.21
CA ILE A 212 1.01 7.73 26.80
C ILE A 212 0.64 6.25 26.59
N LEU A 213 -0.62 5.92 26.85
CA LEU A 213 -1.18 4.57 26.75
C LEU A 213 -1.84 4.33 25.39
N LEU A 214 -2.00 3.07 24.97
CA LEU A 214 -2.71 2.75 23.72
C LEU A 214 -4.18 3.16 23.80
N THR A 215 -4.80 2.95 24.95
CA THR A 215 -6.20 3.35 25.21
C THR A 215 -6.39 4.87 25.10
N GLU A 216 -5.39 5.66 25.46
CA GLU A 216 -5.44 7.13 25.34
C GLU A 216 -5.39 7.56 23.87
N TRP A 217 -4.48 6.98 23.07
CA TRP A 217 -4.47 7.20 21.61
C TRP A 217 -5.79 6.81 20.95
N ALA A 218 -6.37 5.67 21.35
CA ALA A 218 -7.66 5.19 20.83
C ALA A 218 -8.80 6.20 21.09
N ARG A 219 -8.91 6.69 22.33
CA ARG A 219 -9.91 7.70 22.73
C ARG A 219 -9.74 9.01 21.96
N GLN A 220 -8.51 9.47 21.77
CA GLN A 220 -8.25 10.68 20.99
C GLN A 220 -8.66 10.49 19.53
N CYS A 221 -8.38 9.33 18.93
CA CYS A 221 -8.79 9.00 17.57
C CYS A 221 -10.32 9.02 17.43
N LYS A 222 -11.05 8.37 18.35
CA LYS A 222 -12.53 8.40 18.35
C LYS A 222 -13.10 9.79 18.55
N LYS A 223 -12.50 10.60 19.43
CA LYS A 223 -12.89 12.01 19.62
C LYS A 223 -12.71 12.83 18.33
N GLN A 224 -11.73 12.48 17.51
CA GLN A 224 -11.48 13.06 16.18
C GLN A 224 -12.27 12.36 15.05
N GLY A 225 -13.22 11.49 15.39
CA GLY A 225 -14.11 10.80 14.45
C GLY A 225 -13.45 9.68 13.64
N GLY A 226 -12.32 9.15 14.12
CA GLY A 226 -11.59 8.06 13.45
C GLY A 226 -12.01 6.66 13.89
N LEU A 227 -11.38 5.69 13.24
CA LEU A 227 -11.46 4.27 13.54
C LEU A 227 -10.13 3.78 14.11
N VAL A 228 -10.20 2.93 15.13
CA VAL A 228 -9.05 2.37 15.82
C VAL A 228 -8.92 0.89 15.44
N ILE A 229 -7.73 0.48 15.02
CA ILE A 229 -7.40 -0.91 14.70
C ILE A 229 -6.18 -1.34 15.52
N LEU A 230 -6.20 -2.56 16.03
CA LEU A 230 -5.02 -3.22 16.57
C LEU A 230 -4.38 -4.03 15.44
N PRO A 231 -3.31 -3.54 14.79
CA PRO A 231 -2.79 -4.15 13.57
C PRO A 231 -2.15 -5.52 13.80
N HIS A 232 -1.47 -5.66 14.92
CA HIS A 232 -0.80 -6.88 15.35
C HIS A 232 -0.65 -6.86 16.88
N PHE A 233 -0.47 -8.04 17.48
CA PHE A 233 -0.51 -8.19 18.94
C PHE A 233 0.91 -8.30 19.51
N PRO A 234 1.31 -7.45 20.47
CA PRO A 234 2.61 -7.56 21.11
C PRO A 234 2.66 -8.80 22.01
N SER A 235 3.88 -9.19 22.38
CA SER A 235 4.13 -10.22 23.40
C SER A 235 5.00 -9.63 24.51
N PRO A 236 4.44 -9.40 25.72
CA PRO A 236 3.07 -9.70 26.16
C PRO A 236 2.00 -8.77 25.56
N ARG A 237 0.73 -9.20 25.54
CA ARG A 237 -0.40 -8.47 24.89
C ARG A 237 -0.82 -7.15 25.57
N LEU A 238 -0.32 -6.89 26.78
CA LEU A 238 -0.62 -5.73 27.64
C LEU A 238 -2.02 -5.10 27.43
N GLU A 239 -2.09 -3.87 26.94
CA GLU A 239 -3.32 -3.06 26.91
C GLU A 239 -4.33 -3.50 25.86
N ASN A 240 -3.97 -4.34 24.89
CA ASN A 240 -4.87 -4.73 23.81
C ASN A 240 -6.20 -5.29 24.34
N ALA A 241 -6.16 -6.07 25.42
CA ALA A 241 -7.37 -6.61 26.05
C ALA A 241 -8.23 -5.50 26.69
N ALA A 242 -7.59 -4.52 27.32
CA ALA A 242 -8.28 -3.39 27.94
C ALA A 242 -8.96 -2.51 26.88
N SER A 243 -8.29 -2.23 25.76
CA SER A 243 -8.87 -1.47 24.64
C SER A 243 -10.10 -2.16 24.06
N ILE A 244 -10.03 -3.48 23.84
CA ILE A 244 -11.16 -4.26 23.31
C ILE A 244 -12.35 -4.24 24.27
N VAL A 245 -12.12 -4.48 25.56
CA VAL A 245 -13.20 -4.55 26.57
C VAL A 245 -13.83 -3.18 26.81
N SER A 246 -13.02 -2.12 26.81
CA SER A 246 -13.50 -0.74 27.00
C SER A 246 -14.28 -0.22 25.79
N GLY A 247 -14.18 -0.92 24.64
CA GLY A 247 -14.74 -0.44 23.38
C GLY A 247 -14.06 0.83 22.88
N ASP A 248 -12.81 1.05 23.30
CA ASP A 248 -11.96 2.16 22.86
C ASP A 248 -11.51 1.99 21.40
#